data_AF-A0A453RE17-F1
#
_entry.id   AF-A0A453RE17-F1
#
_cell.length_a   1.000
_cell.length_b   1.000
_cell.length_c   1.000
_cell.angle_alpha   90.00
_cell.angle_beta   90.00
_cell.angle_gamma   90.00
#
_symmetry.space_group_name_H-M   'P 1'
#
loop_
_entity.id
_entity.type
_entity.pdbx_description
1 polymer ?
#
loop_
_entity_poly.entity_id
_entity_poly.type
_entity_poly.pdbx_seq_one_letter_code
_entity_poly.pdbx_strand_id
1 'polypeptide(L)'
;PGELGKGVWGYWELGAWKPLGISGRQRARLRKEVLLAGEDWAYDPPRGEMRTKRKGNKVDCIAAEKRANTVELMKKMPQMLLDYKVQGSRHMAHCSYCPNTAASASPAGRLHRMPRPGLPVASRTTPRLKAYKGVPPPYDRTKRMVIPDALNVLRLRPGHRYCLLGQLSKEVGWNYAHTIRLAVTSLVLY
;
A
#
# COMPACT_ATOMS: atom_id res chain seq x y z
N PRO A 1 16.39 46.28 13.66
CA PRO A 1 15.97 44.88 13.40
C PRO A 1 14.84 44.44 14.37
N GLY A 2 13.63 44.95 14.14
CA GLY A 2 12.42 44.60 14.92
C GLY A 2 11.70 43.36 14.36
N GLU A 3 10.41 43.23 14.65
CA GLU A 3 9.55 42.11 14.19
C GLU A 3 9.55 41.89 12.67
N LEU A 4 9.93 42.89 11.88
CA LEU A 4 10.08 42.79 10.41
C LEU A 4 11.11 41.74 9.98
N GLY A 5 12.15 41.49 10.79
CA GLY A 5 13.15 40.45 10.52
C GLY A 5 12.71 39.02 10.86
N LYS A 6 11.61 38.84 11.60
CA LYS A 6 11.18 37.55 12.15
C LYS A 6 10.27 36.75 11.17
N GLY A 7 10.49 36.88 9.87
CA GLY A 7 9.65 36.24 8.84
C GLY A 7 8.26 36.87 8.74
N VAL A 8 7.42 36.37 7.83
CA VAL A 8 6.12 36.99 7.45
C VAL A 8 4.94 36.56 8.33
N TRP A 9 5.00 35.38 8.93
CA TRP A 9 3.84 34.74 9.57
C TRP A 9 4.02 34.48 11.08
N GLY A 10 5.24 34.56 11.59
CA GLY A 10 5.59 34.12 12.93
C GLY A 10 7.01 33.58 12.96
N TYR A 11 7.48 33.31 14.17
CA TYR A 11 8.81 32.78 14.40
C TYR A 11 8.81 31.71 15.49
N TRP A 12 9.78 30.81 15.40
CA TRP A 12 10.04 29.81 16.43
C TRP A 12 10.92 30.41 17.52
N GLU A 13 10.48 30.31 18.77
CA GLU A 13 11.27 30.72 19.93
C GLU A 13 11.10 29.67 21.03
N LEU A 14 12.22 29.08 21.47
CA LEU A 14 12.24 28.07 22.55
C LEU A 14 11.24 26.92 22.35
N GLY A 15 11.11 26.43 21.10
CA GLY A 15 10.24 25.30 20.78
C GLY A 15 8.74 25.62 20.69
N ALA A 16 8.34 26.89 20.87
CA ALA A 16 6.97 27.34 20.68
C ALA A 16 6.86 28.27 19.45
N TRP A 17 5.77 28.13 18.71
CA TRP A 17 5.43 29.04 17.62
C TRP A 17 4.83 30.34 18.19
N LYS A 18 5.45 31.48 17.92
CA LYS A 18 4.94 32.79 18.34
C LYS A 18 4.43 33.60 17.14
N PRO A 19 3.22 34.19 17.23
CA PRO A 19 2.72 35.11 16.21
C PRO A 19 3.49 36.43 16.24
N LEU A 20 3.43 37.18 15.14
CA LEU A 20 3.98 38.54 15.07
C LEU A 20 2.99 39.53 15.71
N GLY A 21 3.51 40.60 16.33
CA GLY A 21 2.70 41.74 16.78
C GLY A 21 2.21 42.63 15.64
N ILE A 22 2.91 42.65 14.50
CA ILE A 22 2.52 43.39 13.29
C ILE A 22 1.71 42.48 12.35
N SER A 23 0.53 42.95 11.92
CA SER A 23 -0.27 42.25 10.93
C SER A 23 0.39 42.26 9.54
N GLY A 24 0.14 41.23 8.73
CA GLY A 24 0.63 41.18 7.34
C GLY A 24 0.21 42.38 6.49
N ARG A 25 -0.97 42.97 6.76
CA ARG A 25 -1.47 44.17 6.07
C ARG A 25 -0.67 45.42 6.43
N GLN A 26 -0.37 45.62 7.72
CA GLN A 26 0.47 46.73 8.16
C GLN A 26 1.88 46.62 7.57
N ARG A 27 2.44 45.41 7.51
CA ARG A 27 3.73 45.18 6.84
C ARG A 27 3.71 45.53 5.36
N ALA A 28 2.66 45.14 4.63
CA ALA A 28 2.52 45.49 3.21
C ALA A 28 2.40 47.01 3.00
N ARG A 29 1.72 47.71 3.92
CA ARG A 29 1.61 49.17 3.91
C ARG A 29 2.97 49.85 4.15
N LEU A 30 3.70 49.42 5.16
CA LEU A 30 5.06 49.90 5.44
C LEU A 30 6.01 49.64 4.27
N ARG A 31 5.96 48.44 3.67
CA ARG A 31 6.74 48.12 2.48
C ARG A 31 6.41 49.06 1.32
N LYS A 32 5.13 49.37 1.10
CA LYS A 32 4.70 50.30 0.05
C LYS A 32 5.20 51.71 0.31
N GLU A 33 5.13 52.18 1.56
CA GLU A 33 5.60 53.51 1.97
C GLU A 33 7.12 53.65 1.80
N VAL A 34 7.91 52.66 2.23
CA VAL A 34 9.37 52.62 2.08
C VAL A 34 9.78 52.59 0.60
N LEU A 35 9.12 51.75 -0.21
CA LEU A 35 9.40 51.67 -1.65
C LEU A 35 9.01 52.97 -2.40
N LEU A 36 7.94 53.64 -1.98
CA LEU A 36 7.55 54.94 -2.55
C LEU A 36 8.49 56.07 -2.11
N ALA A 37 9.07 55.96 -0.91
CA ALA A 37 10.10 56.88 -0.42
C ALA A 37 11.47 56.68 -1.12
N GLY A 38 11.60 55.65 -1.97
CA GLY A 38 12.85 55.34 -2.69
C GLY A 38 13.88 54.60 -1.85
N GLU A 39 13.51 54.12 -0.66
CA GLU A 39 14.38 53.32 0.21
C GLU A 39 14.29 51.82 -0.12
N ASP A 40 15.38 51.08 0.12
CA ASP A 40 15.47 49.65 -0.20
C ASP A 40 14.92 48.77 0.93
N TRP A 41 14.16 47.74 0.56
CA TRP A 41 13.46 46.85 1.48
C TRP A 41 14.30 45.60 1.82
N ALA A 42 15.15 45.70 2.84
CA ALA A 42 16.13 44.67 3.21
C ALA A 42 15.58 43.39 3.89
N TYR A 43 14.27 43.26 4.10
CA TYR A 43 13.68 42.16 4.88
C TYR A 43 13.14 40.99 4.05
N ASP A 44 13.14 41.09 2.73
CA ASP A 44 12.73 39.98 1.87
C ASP A 44 13.88 38.97 1.72
N PRO A 45 13.60 37.66 1.74
CA PRO A 45 14.60 36.66 1.44
C PRO A 45 15.15 36.85 0.02
N PRO A 46 16.45 36.57 -0.21
CA PRO A 46 17.05 36.73 -1.53
C PRO A 46 16.28 35.91 -2.56
N ARG A 47 16.03 36.53 -3.73
CA ARG A 47 15.32 35.86 -4.82
C ARG A 47 16.15 34.65 -5.26
N GLY A 48 15.58 33.46 -5.15
CA GLY A 48 16.25 32.24 -5.61
C GLY A 48 16.60 32.31 -7.09
N GLU A 49 17.67 31.61 -7.48
CA GLU A 49 18.15 31.57 -8.86
C GLU A 49 17.04 31.16 -9.84
N MET A 50 16.98 31.84 -10.99
CA MET A 50 15.99 31.55 -12.01
C MET A 50 16.21 30.12 -12.53
N ARG A 51 15.23 29.25 -12.28
CA ARG A 51 15.32 27.82 -12.60
C ARG A 51 15.25 27.62 -14.12
N THR A 52 16.41 27.67 -14.79
CA THR A 52 16.57 27.51 -16.26
C THR A 52 16.39 26.08 -16.76
N LYS A 53 16.35 25.09 -15.85
CA LYS A 53 16.07 23.70 -16.24
C LYS A 53 14.61 23.58 -16.69
N ARG A 54 14.38 23.39 -17.99
CA ARG A 54 13.12 22.82 -18.51
C ARG A 54 12.92 21.50 -17.79
N LYS A 55 11.94 21.46 -16.90
CA LYS A 55 11.54 20.23 -16.21
C LYS A 55 11.01 19.31 -17.30
N GLY A 56 11.82 18.34 -17.72
CA GLY A 56 11.31 17.21 -18.50
C GLY A 56 10.06 16.69 -17.80
N ASN A 57 9.09 16.21 -18.59
CA ASN A 57 7.80 15.81 -18.05
C ASN A 57 8.10 14.85 -16.88
N LYS A 58 7.57 15.12 -15.68
CA LYS A 58 7.95 14.40 -14.44
C LYS A 58 7.90 12.87 -14.60
N VAL A 59 7.01 12.42 -15.47
CA VAL A 59 6.82 11.04 -15.91
C VAL A 59 8.08 10.43 -16.53
N ASP A 60 8.82 11.17 -17.36
CA ASP A 60 9.99 10.67 -18.09
C ASP A 60 11.20 10.47 -17.18
N CYS A 61 11.42 11.41 -16.25
CA CYS A 61 12.45 11.26 -15.22
C CYS A 61 12.16 10.05 -14.31
N ILE A 62 10.90 9.89 -13.88
CA ILE A 62 10.48 8.73 -13.08
C ILE A 62 10.60 7.44 -13.88
N ALA A 63 10.31 7.45 -15.18
CA ALA A 63 10.46 6.29 -16.05
C ALA A 63 11.93 5.91 -16.24
N ALA A 64 12.83 6.88 -16.43
CA ALA A 64 14.27 6.66 -16.52
C ALA A 64 14.83 6.10 -15.20
N GLU A 65 14.42 6.65 -14.06
CA GLU A 65 14.80 6.17 -12.73
C GLU A 65 14.29 4.73 -12.49
N LYS A 66 13.04 4.42 -12.85
CA LYS A 66 12.50 3.05 -12.78
C LYS A 66 13.29 2.07 -13.64
N ARG A 67 13.72 2.47 -14.85
CA ARG A 67 14.56 1.64 -15.72
C ARG A 67 15.93 1.38 -15.09
N ALA A 68 16.57 2.40 -14.52
CA ALA A 68 17.84 2.27 -13.81
C ALA A 68 17.74 1.33 -12.60
N ASN A 69 16.70 1.51 -11.77
CA ASN A 69 16.43 0.65 -10.62
C ASN A 69 16.17 -0.81 -11.03
N THR A 70 15.50 -1.03 -12.17
CA THR A 70 15.26 -2.38 -12.70
C THR A 70 16.57 -3.04 -13.12
N VAL A 71 17.48 -2.31 -13.78
CA VAL A 71 18.81 -2.80 -14.17
C VAL A 71 19.64 -3.18 -12.94
N GLU A 72 19.62 -2.36 -11.89
CA GLU A 72 20.32 -2.69 -10.64
C GLU A 72 19.73 -3.89 -9.92
N LEU A 73 18.40 -4.00 -9.88
CA LEU A 73 17.70 -5.15 -9.31
C LEU A 73 18.08 -6.44 -10.05
N MET A 74 18.16 -6.40 -11.38
CA MET A 74 18.56 -7.54 -12.20
C MET A 74 19.99 -8.00 -11.89
N LYS A 75 20.93 -7.08 -11.65
CA LYS A 75 22.30 -7.42 -11.20
C LYS A 75 22.31 -8.11 -9.83
N LYS A 76 21.40 -7.73 -8.93
CA LYS A 76 21.27 -8.29 -7.57
C LYS A 76 20.46 -9.60 -7.52
N MET A 77 19.72 -9.92 -8.58
CA MET A 77 18.83 -11.07 -8.68
C MET A 77 19.49 -12.43 -8.39
N PRO A 78 20.69 -12.78 -8.90
CA PRO A 78 21.32 -14.07 -8.60
C PRO A 78 21.68 -14.23 -7.12
N GLN A 79 22.17 -13.17 -6.48
CA GLN A 79 22.48 -13.17 -5.05
C GLN A 79 21.21 -13.35 -4.21
N MET A 80 20.14 -12.61 -4.53
CA MET A 80 18.86 -12.73 -3.81
C MET A 80 18.24 -14.13 -3.94
N LEU A 81 18.40 -14.81 -5.08
CA LEU A 81 17.93 -16.19 -5.28
C LEU A 81 18.71 -17.20 -4.42
N LEU A 82 20.04 -17.01 -4.30
CA LEU A 82 20.88 -17.82 -3.42
C LEU A 82 20.48 -17.62 -1.95
N ASP A 83 20.28 -16.37 -1.53
CA ASP A 83 19.84 -16.04 -0.17
C ASP A 83 18.45 -16.63 0.12
N TYR A 84 17.53 -16.61 -0.85
CA TYR A 84 16.22 -17.26 -0.74
C TYR A 84 16.31 -18.78 -0.57
N LYS A 85 17.24 -19.43 -1.28
CA LYS A 85 17.45 -20.89 -1.19
C LYS A 85 18.02 -21.29 0.17
N VAL A 86 18.89 -20.46 0.75
CA VAL A 86 19.44 -20.63 2.11
C VAL A 86 18.41 -20.29 3.20
N GLN A 87 17.56 -19.30 2.96
CA GLN A 87 16.49 -18.92 3.90
C GLN A 87 15.34 -19.94 3.90
N GLY A 88 15.03 -20.54 2.74
CA GLY A 88 14.04 -21.61 2.61
C GLY A 88 14.41 -22.85 3.42
N SER A 89 15.69 -23.22 3.46
CA SER A 89 16.18 -24.34 4.29
C SER A 89 16.20 -24.02 5.79
N ARG A 90 16.42 -22.75 6.18
CA ARG A 90 16.37 -22.33 7.59
C ARG A 90 14.94 -22.16 8.14
N HIS A 91 13.99 -21.69 7.33
CA HIS A 91 12.60 -21.49 7.74
C HIS A 91 11.80 -22.79 7.85
N MET A 92 12.13 -23.80 7.04
CA MET A 92 11.52 -25.15 7.12
C MET A 92 11.90 -25.90 8.40
N ALA A 93 13.05 -25.59 9.02
CA ALA A 93 13.54 -26.27 10.22
C ALA A 93 12.98 -25.72 11.55
N HIS A 94 12.36 -24.52 11.57
CA HIS A 94 12.02 -23.84 12.83
C HIS A 94 10.60 -23.28 12.95
N CYS A 95 9.74 -23.39 11.92
CA CYS A 95 8.38 -22.81 12.01
C CYS A 95 7.37 -23.85 12.53
N SER A 96 7.12 -23.83 13.85
CA SER A 96 6.04 -24.56 14.52
C SER A 96 4.62 -24.17 14.06
N TYR A 97 4.49 -23.16 13.18
CA TYR A 97 3.23 -22.61 12.71
C TYR A 97 2.97 -22.85 11.20
N CYS A 98 3.82 -23.63 10.51
CA CYS A 98 3.56 -24.01 9.12
C CYS A 98 2.72 -25.30 9.08
N PRO A 99 1.39 -25.24 8.85
CA PRO A 99 0.67 -26.43 8.43
C PRO A 99 1.23 -26.82 7.04
N ASN A 100 1.35 -28.12 6.80
CA ASN A 100 1.86 -28.76 5.59
C ASN A 100 1.59 -27.92 4.32
N THR A 101 2.54 -27.82 3.39
CA THR A 101 2.48 -27.01 2.15
C THR A 101 1.11 -27.06 1.44
N ALA A 102 0.46 -28.22 1.46
CA ALA A 102 -0.89 -28.49 0.95
C ALA A 102 -2.02 -27.68 1.63
N ALA A 103 -1.99 -27.50 2.95
CA ALA A 103 -2.99 -26.69 3.69
C ALA A 103 -2.87 -25.21 3.33
N SER A 104 -1.65 -24.77 3.06
CA SER A 104 -1.34 -23.42 2.63
C SER A 104 -1.81 -23.15 1.19
N ALA A 105 -1.75 -24.16 0.31
CA ALA A 105 -2.16 -24.09 -1.09
C ALA A 105 -3.68 -24.11 -1.29
N SER A 106 -4.44 -24.60 -0.30
CA SER A 106 -5.90 -24.62 -0.31
C SER A 106 -6.48 -23.20 -0.48
N PRO A 107 -7.58 -23.03 -1.24
CA PRO A 107 -8.18 -21.71 -1.43
C PRO A 107 -8.58 -20.99 -0.12
N ALA A 108 -8.81 -21.71 0.99
CA ALA A 108 -9.24 -21.15 2.29
C ALA A 108 -8.02 -20.74 3.10
N GLY A 109 -6.98 -21.58 3.10
CA GLY A 109 -5.68 -21.22 3.66
C GLY A 109 -5.09 -19.99 2.97
N ARG A 110 -5.30 -19.84 1.65
CA ARG A 110 -4.89 -18.64 0.93
C ARG A 110 -5.69 -17.41 1.36
N LEU A 111 -7.01 -17.50 1.52
CA LEU A 111 -7.85 -16.41 2.01
C LEU A 111 -7.44 -15.95 3.42
N HIS A 112 -7.19 -16.89 4.34
CA HIS A 112 -6.71 -16.57 5.70
C HIS A 112 -5.36 -15.86 5.70
N ARG A 113 -4.51 -16.16 4.72
CA ARG A 113 -3.23 -15.49 4.56
C ARG A 113 -3.32 -14.17 3.81
N MET A 114 -4.43 -13.77 3.20
CA MET A 114 -4.44 -12.49 2.46
C MET A 114 -4.11 -11.30 3.39
N PRO A 115 -3.24 -10.37 2.97
CA PRO A 115 -2.94 -9.17 3.77
C PRO A 115 -4.22 -8.37 4.02
N ARG A 116 -4.43 -7.91 5.25
CA ARG A 116 -5.57 -7.07 5.60
C ARG A 116 -5.13 -5.63 5.82
N PRO A 117 -5.82 -4.64 5.23
CA PRO A 117 -5.59 -3.25 5.56
C PRO A 117 -5.77 -3.02 7.06
N GLY A 118 -4.79 -2.40 7.72
CA GLY A 118 -4.88 -1.99 9.13
C GLY A 118 -4.46 -3.02 10.19
N LEU A 119 -4.03 -4.25 9.84
CA LEU A 119 -3.45 -5.18 10.81
C LEU A 119 -1.93 -5.34 10.61
N PRO A 120 -1.12 -5.31 11.69
CA PRO A 120 0.30 -5.60 11.60
C PRO A 120 0.54 -7.03 11.09
N VAL A 121 1.62 -7.24 10.34
CA VAL A 121 1.93 -8.50 9.62
C VAL A 121 1.94 -9.72 10.54
N ALA A 122 2.26 -9.52 11.83
CA ALA A 122 2.29 -10.55 12.87
C ALA A 122 0.91 -11.03 13.35
N SER A 123 -0.18 -10.31 13.07
CA SER A 123 -1.56 -10.66 13.50
C SER A 123 -2.51 -10.93 12.33
N ARG A 124 -1.99 -11.48 11.21
CA ARG A 124 -2.82 -11.86 10.05
C ARG A 124 -3.86 -12.95 10.37
N THR A 125 -3.73 -13.63 11.51
CA THR A 125 -4.69 -14.62 12.01
C THR A 125 -5.77 -13.92 12.84
N THR A 126 -6.94 -13.70 12.24
CA THR A 126 -8.13 -13.28 12.99
C THR A 126 -8.76 -14.53 13.63
N PRO A 127 -8.72 -14.71 14.97
CA PRO A 127 -9.26 -15.92 15.62
C PRO A 127 -10.77 -16.09 15.40
N ARG A 128 -11.47 -15.01 15.03
CA ARG A 128 -12.90 -14.99 14.76
C ARG A 128 -13.27 -15.43 13.34
N LEU A 129 -12.37 -15.34 12.36
CA LEU A 129 -12.69 -15.74 10.99
C LEU A 129 -12.50 -17.25 10.83
N LYS A 130 -13.56 -17.94 10.41
CA LYS A 130 -13.50 -19.35 10.00
C LYS A 130 -13.75 -19.39 8.49
N ALA A 131 -12.86 -20.03 7.74
CA ALA A 131 -12.99 -20.18 6.29
C ALA A 131 -12.90 -21.66 5.94
N TYR A 132 -13.92 -22.15 5.23
CA TYR A 132 -14.06 -23.56 4.89
C TYR A 132 -13.93 -23.79 3.38
N LYS A 133 -13.92 -25.06 3.00
CA LYS A 133 -13.98 -25.51 1.60
C LYS A 133 -15.32 -26.21 1.40
N GLY A 134 -16.13 -25.71 0.48
CA GLY A 134 -17.52 -26.13 0.38
C GLY A 134 -18.34 -25.63 1.56
N VAL A 135 -19.46 -26.31 1.83
CA VAL A 135 -20.38 -25.97 2.92
C VAL A 135 -20.44 -27.16 3.88
N PRO A 136 -19.71 -27.13 5.01
CA PRO A 136 -19.75 -28.22 5.96
C PRO A 136 -21.08 -28.24 6.73
N PRO A 137 -21.60 -29.43 7.14
CA PRO A 137 -22.66 -29.52 8.13
C PRO A 137 -22.12 -28.88 9.43
N PRO A 138 -22.71 -27.84 10.06
CA PRO A 138 -24.10 -27.39 10.14
C PRO A 138 -24.49 -26.15 9.30
N TYR A 139 -23.59 -25.62 8.48
CA TYR A 139 -23.81 -24.37 7.73
C TYR A 139 -24.65 -24.55 6.46
N ASP A 140 -24.90 -25.80 6.07
CA ASP A 140 -25.69 -26.14 4.88
C ASP A 140 -27.14 -25.65 4.98
N ARG A 141 -27.74 -25.76 6.17
CA ARG A 141 -29.11 -25.31 6.46
C ARG A 141 -29.22 -23.81 6.75
N THR A 142 -28.09 -23.11 6.90
CA THR A 142 -28.08 -21.68 7.22
C THR A 142 -28.12 -20.81 5.97
N LYS A 143 -28.89 -19.71 6.00
CA LYS A 143 -28.97 -18.78 4.89
C LYS A 143 -27.60 -18.14 4.64
N ARG A 144 -27.08 -18.33 3.43
CA ARG A 144 -25.80 -17.75 2.99
C ARG A 144 -26.01 -16.29 2.58
N MET A 145 -25.18 -15.41 3.15
CA MET A 145 -25.19 -13.99 2.81
C MET A 145 -24.17 -13.70 1.71
N VAL A 146 -24.51 -12.80 0.79
CA VAL A 146 -23.65 -12.34 -0.29
C VAL A 146 -23.26 -10.89 -0.01
N ILE A 147 -21.97 -10.58 -0.10
CA ILE A 147 -21.47 -9.20 -0.03
C ILE A 147 -21.50 -8.62 -1.45
N PRO A 148 -22.40 -7.69 -1.78
CA PRO A 148 -22.56 -7.19 -3.14
C PRO A 148 -21.29 -6.50 -3.64
N ASP A 149 -20.64 -5.77 -2.74
CA ASP A 149 -19.40 -5.07 -3.03
C ASP A 149 -18.29 -6.01 -3.50
N ALA A 150 -18.21 -7.26 -3.05
CA ALA A 150 -17.13 -8.16 -3.43
C ALA A 150 -17.39 -8.94 -4.73
N LEU A 151 -18.50 -8.68 -5.44
CA LEU A 151 -18.89 -9.46 -6.61
C LEU A 151 -18.07 -9.11 -7.85
N ASN A 152 -17.56 -10.15 -8.51
CA ASN A 152 -16.80 -10.02 -9.75
C ASN A 152 -17.63 -9.33 -10.85
N VAL A 153 -18.91 -9.69 -10.99
CA VAL A 153 -19.82 -9.14 -12.00
C VAL A 153 -20.01 -7.63 -11.88
N LEU A 154 -19.98 -7.10 -10.65
CA LEU A 154 -20.19 -5.67 -10.40
C LEU A 154 -18.87 -4.88 -10.50
N ARG A 155 -17.75 -5.45 -10.05
CA ARG A 155 -16.46 -4.73 -9.98
C ARG A 155 -15.58 -4.88 -11.22
N LEU A 156 -15.67 -6.00 -11.93
CA LEU A 156 -14.83 -6.27 -13.09
C LEU A 156 -15.57 -5.86 -14.37
N ARG A 157 -14.88 -5.12 -15.26
CA ARG A 157 -15.50 -4.74 -16.54
C ARG A 157 -15.67 -5.98 -17.43
N PRO A 158 -16.77 -6.07 -18.20
CA PRO A 158 -16.95 -7.12 -19.19
C PRO A 158 -15.73 -7.20 -20.13
N GLY A 159 -15.23 -8.41 -20.38
CA GLY A 159 -14.06 -8.65 -21.24
C GLY A 159 -12.71 -8.79 -20.52
N HIS A 160 -12.61 -8.46 -19.23
CA HIS A 160 -11.39 -8.78 -18.46
C HIS A 160 -11.35 -10.25 -18.06
N ARG A 161 -10.20 -10.88 -18.29
CA ARG A 161 -9.93 -12.27 -17.87
C ARG A 161 -9.77 -12.35 -16.35
N TYR A 162 -10.39 -13.35 -15.74
CA TYR A 162 -10.25 -13.66 -14.32
C TYR A 162 -9.92 -15.15 -14.15
N CYS A 163 -9.30 -15.51 -13.03
CA CYS A 163 -8.96 -16.90 -12.72
C CYS A 163 -9.79 -17.38 -11.51
N LEU A 164 -10.32 -18.60 -11.60
CA LEU A 164 -10.99 -19.22 -10.46
C LEU A 164 -9.94 -19.70 -9.46
N LEU A 165 -10.06 -19.25 -8.21
CA LEU A 165 -9.12 -19.61 -7.15
C LEU A 165 -9.04 -21.14 -6.93
N GLY A 166 -10.12 -21.87 -7.19
CA GLY A 166 -10.15 -23.33 -7.13
C GLY A 166 -9.27 -24.01 -8.20
N GLN A 167 -9.25 -23.48 -9.43
CA GLN A 167 -8.41 -24.00 -10.52
C GLN A 167 -6.93 -23.74 -10.23
N LEU A 168 -6.61 -22.52 -9.81
CA LEU A 168 -5.25 -22.14 -9.42
C LEU A 168 -4.72 -22.99 -8.27
N SER A 169 -5.56 -23.29 -7.27
CA SER A 169 -5.15 -24.18 -6.17
C SER A 169 -4.92 -25.62 -6.64
N LYS A 170 -5.72 -26.12 -7.57
CA LYS A 170 -5.53 -27.47 -8.15
C LYS A 170 -4.19 -27.59 -8.87
N GLU A 171 -3.83 -26.59 -9.66
CA GLU A 171 -2.54 -26.54 -10.39
C GLU A 171 -1.34 -26.46 -9.45
N VAL A 172 -1.48 -25.80 -8.30
CA VAL A 172 -0.44 -25.66 -7.26
C VAL A 172 -0.33 -26.92 -6.36
N GLY A 173 -1.00 -28.02 -6.73
CA GLY A 173 -0.89 -29.31 -6.04
C GLY A 173 -1.90 -29.53 -4.91
N TRP A 174 -3.05 -28.87 -4.94
CA TRP A 174 -4.14 -29.15 -4.01
C TRP A 174 -5.04 -30.29 -4.52
N ASN A 175 -4.86 -31.48 -3.94
CA ASN A 175 -5.46 -32.73 -4.42
C ASN A 175 -6.95 -32.94 -4.05
N TYR A 176 -7.52 -32.13 -3.17
CA TYR A 176 -8.89 -32.30 -2.66
C TYR A 176 -9.98 -31.64 -3.51
N ALA A 177 -9.63 -31.10 -4.69
CA ALA A 177 -10.56 -30.37 -5.54
C ALA A 177 -11.72 -31.26 -6.04
N HIS A 178 -11.47 -32.54 -6.33
CA HIS A 178 -12.48 -33.46 -6.87
C HIS A 178 -13.51 -33.87 -5.81
N THR A 179 -13.05 -34.23 -4.61
CA THR A 179 -13.90 -34.66 -3.49
C THR A 179 -14.88 -33.58 -3.06
N ILE A 180 -14.44 -32.31 -3.01
CA ILE A 180 -15.31 -31.19 -2.63
C ILE A 180 -16.35 -30.89 -3.71
N ARG A 181 -15.99 -31.04 -5.00
CA ARG A 181 -16.94 -30.80 -6.09
C ARG A 181 -18.13 -31.77 -6.01
N LEU A 182 -17.85 -33.05 -5.78
CA LEU A 182 -18.87 -34.08 -5.63
C LEU A 182 -19.80 -33.81 -4.44
N ALA A 183 -19.24 -33.44 -3.29
CA ALA A 183 -20.01 -33.13 -2.08
C ALA A 183 -20.96 -31.93 -2.23
N VAL A 184 -20.58 -30.93 -3.02
CA VAL A 184 -21.45 -29.77 -3.30
C VAL A 184 -22.57 -30.14 -4.26
N THR A 185 -22.28 -30.95 -5.29
CA THR A 185 -23.31 -31.37 -6.26
C THR A 185 -24.33 -32.33 -5.66
N SER A 186 -23.92 -33.20 -4.73
CA SER A 186 -24.83 -34.12 -4.06
C SER A 186 -25.84 -33.43 -3.13
N LEU A 187 -25.51 -32.26 -2.59
CA LEU A 187 -26.40 -31.46 -1.74
C LEU A 187 -27.45 -30.66 -2.53
N VAL A 188 -27.29 -30.52 -3.85
CA VAL A 188 -28.24 -29.82 -4.73
C VAL A 188 -29.22 -30.81 -5.39
N LEU A 189 -28.92 -32.11 -5.34
CA LEU A 189 -29.74 -33.19 -5.91
C LEU A 189 -30.63 -33.90 -4.87
N TYR A 190 -30.77 -33.34 -3.67
CA TYR A 190 -31.68 -33.78 -2.61
C TYR A 190 -32.61 -32.66 -2.19
#